data_AF-A0A6C0H3S0-F1
#
_entry.id   AF-A0A6C0H3S0-F1
#
_cell.length_a   1.000
_cell.length_b   1.000
_cell.length_c   1.000
_cell.angle_alpha   90.00
_cell.angle_beta   90.00
_cell.angle_gamma   90.00
#
_symmetry.space_group_name_H-M   'P 1'
#
loop_
_entity.id
_entity.type
_entity.pdbx_description
1 polymer ?
#
loop_
_entity_poly.entity_id
_entity_poly.type
_entity_poly.pdbx_seq_one_letter_code
_entity_poly.pdbx_strand_id
1 'polypeptide(L)' 'MAFFDDLMAPFGKEHCMFFYYLGYISLAAVIFAFIGIIISLVNKNYKILGFAISYFLTFVLMYYIYRLHYSVCLGAYK' A
#
# COMPACT_ATOMS: atom_id res chain seq x y z
N MET A 1 -12.13 -17.71 -19.57
CA MET A 1 -11.26 -18.22 -18.48
C MET A 1 -9.80 -17.90 -18.78
N ALA A 2 -9.28 -18.20 -19.97
CA ALA A 2 -7.90 -17.88 -20.37
C ALA A 2 -7.41 -16.43 -20.14
N PHE A 3 -8.27 -15.41 -20.29
CA PHE A 3 -7.85 -14.01 -20.07
C PHE A 3 -7.49 -13.71 -18.60
N PHE A 4 -8.23 -14.28 -17.64
CA PHE A 4 -7.92 -14.11 -16.22
C PHE A 4 -6.69 -14.92 -15.81
N ASP A 5 -6.44 -16.06 -16.48
CA ASP A 5 -5.25 -16.88 -16.27
C ASP A 5 -3.97 -16.21 -16.82
N ASP A 6 -4.05 -15.48 -17.92
CA ASP A 6 -2.95 -14.66 -18.44
C ASP A 6 -2.70 -13.41 -17.56
N LEU A 7 -3.76 -12.85 -16.96
CA LEU A 7 -3.65 -11.69 -16.06
C LEU A 7 -3.09 -12.07 -14.68
N MET A 8 -3.37 -13.28 -14.20
CA MET A 8 -2.81 -13.88 -12.99
C MET A 8 -1.63 -14.83 -13.28
N ALA A 9 -1.04 -14.75 -14.48
CA ALA A 9 0.12 -15.54 -14.83
C ALA A 9 1.20 -15.35 -13.74
N PRO A 10 1.89 -16.43 -13.31
CA PRO A 10 2.80 -16.38 -12.19
C PRO A 10 3.86 -15.32 -12.45
N PHE A 11 3.72 -14.21 -11.73
CA PHE A 11 4.61 -13.07 -11.81
C PHE A 11 6.02 -13.53 -11.48
N GLY A 12 6.94 -13.42 -12.45
CA GLY A 12 8.36 -13.79 -12.31
C GLY A 12 8.98 -13.29 -11.00
N LYS A 13 10.03 -13.96 -10.47
CA LYS A 13 10.69 -13.58 -9.20
C LYS A 13 11.04 -12.08 -9.11
N GLU A 14 11.38 -11.47 -10.23
CA GLU A 14 11.63 -10.02 -10.39
C GLU A 14 10.46 -9.17 -9.85
N HIS A 15 9.23 -9.59 -10.11
CA HIS A 15 8.01 -8.87 -9.74
C HIS A 15 7.66 -9.00 -8.26
N CYS A 16 8.14 -10.04 -7.56
CA CYS A 16 8.00 -10.10 -6.11
C CYS A 16 8.72 -8.92 -5.46
N MET A 17 9.93 -8.60 -5.91
CA MET A 17 10.70 -7.45 -5.39
C MET A 17 10.01 -6.12 -5.67
N PHE A 18 9.27 -6.01 -6.77
CA PHE A 18 8.47 -4.82 -7.06
C PHE A 18 7.39 -4.56 -6.00
N PHE A 19 6.64 -5.59 -5.58
CA PHE A 19 5.67 -5.45 -4.50
C PHE A 19 6.31 -5.09 -3.16
N TYR A 20 7.53 -5.58 -2.91
CA TYR A 20 8.30 -5.21 -1.73
C TYR A 20 8.60 -3.70 -1.72
N TYR A 21 9.13 -3.14 -2.81
CA TYR A 21 9.41 -1.70 -2.92
C TYR A 21 8.13 -0.85 -2.82
N LEU A 22 7.04 -1.26 -3.47
CA LEU A 22 5.74 -0.58 -3.33
C LEU A 22 5.23 -0.59 -1.89
N GLY A 23 5.44 -1.69 -1.16
CA GLY A 23 5.20 -1.76 0.28
C GLY A 23 5.95 -0.67 1.03
N TYR A 24 7.26 -0.55 0.83
CA TYR A 24 8.04 0.51 1.49
C TYR A 24 7.58 1.93 1.13
N ILE A 25 7.24 2.19 -0.13
CA ILE A 25 6.71 3.49 -0.57
C ILE A 25 5.38 3.79 0.13
N SER A 26 4.48 2.81 0.19
CA SER A 26 3.21 2.97 0.89
C SER A 26 3.40 3.26 2.37
N LEU A 27 4.37 2.61 3.03
CA LEU A 27 4.71 2.86 4.42
C LEU A 27 5.24 4.29 4.62
N ALA A 28 6.11 4.78 3.72
CA ALA A 28 6.56 6.17 3.75
C ALA A 28 5.39 7.14 3.62
N ALA A 29 4.43 6.86 2.72
CA ALA A 29 3.23 7.67 2.56
C ALA A 29 2.33 7.67 3.81
N VAL A 30 2.26 6.57 4.55
CA VAL A 30 1.56 6.51 5.86
C VAL A 30 2.18 7.49 6.86
N ILE A 31 3.51 7.61 6.91
CA ILE A 31 4.20 8.55 7.80
C ILE A 31 3.83 10.00 7.44
N PHE A 32 3.86 10.35 6.15
CA PHE A 32 3.45 11.69 5.69
C PHE A 32 1.97 11.98 6.00
N ALA A 33 1.10 10.99 5.79
CA ALA A 33 -0.31 11.10 6.13
C ALA A 33 -0.52 11.37 7.62
N PHE A 34 0.22 10.67 8.47
CA PHE A 34 0.16 10.84 9.92
C PHE A 34 0.61 12.24 10.36
N ILE A 35 1.69 12.76 9.78
CA ILE A 35 2.12 14.15 10.00
C ILE A 35 1.02 15.13 9.57
N GLY A 36 0.38 14.90 8.43
CA GLY A 36 -0.75 15.68 7.94
C GLY A 36 -1.95 15.68 8.91
N ILE A 37 -2.24 14.54 9.54
CA ILE A 37 -3.28 14.42 10.58
C ILE A 37 -2.92 15.31 11.78
N ILE A 38 -1.69 15.22 12.29
CA ILE A 38 -1.23 16.02 13.45
C ILE A 38 -1.36 17.52 13.15
N ILE A 39 -0.83 17.97 12.00
CA ILE A 39 -0.89 19.39 11.61
C ILE A 39 -2.35 19.86 11.48
N SER A 40 -3.21 19.03 10.88
CA SER A 40 -4.63 19.36 10.70
C SER A 40 -5.38 19.45 12.02
N LEU A 41 -5.00 18.62 13.00
CA LEU A 41 -5.56 18.63 14.36
C LEU A 41 -5.18 19.91 15.11
N VAL A 42 -3.89 20.31 15.04
CA VAL A 42 -3.38 21.54 15.67
C VAL A 42 -4.05 22.78 15.06
N ASN A 43 -4.19 22.82 13.74
CA ASN A 43 -4.84 23.92 13.03
C ASN A 43 -6.37 23.87 13.08
N LYS A 44 -6.97 22.87 13.75
CA LYS A 44 -8.43 22.64 13.86
C LYS A 44 -9.14 22.66 12.50
N ASN A 45 -8.45 22.26 11.43
CA ASN A 45 -8.98 22.28 10.08
C ASN A 45 -9.61 20.93 9.75
N TYR A 46 -10.88 20.76 10.12
CA TYR A 46 -11.60 19.49 10.02
C TYR A 46 -11.78 18.98 8.58
N LYS A 47 -11.76 19.87 7.57
CA LYS A 47 -11.83 19.47 6.16
C LYS A 47 -10.57 18.72 5.73
N ILE A 48 -9.40 19.26 6.08
CA ILE A 48 -8.11 18.64 5.76
C ILE A 48 -7.88 17.41 6.64
N LEU A 49 -8.34 17.45 7.90
CA LEU A 49 -8.28 16.30 8.81
C LEU A 49 -8.98 15.07 8.23
N GLY A 50 -10.20 15.23 7.71
CA GLY A 50 -10.94 14.12 7.08
C GLY A 50 -10.19 13.52 5.88
N PHE A 51 -9.60 14.37 5.04
CA PHE A 51 -8.77 13.92 3.91
C PHE A 51 -7.49 13.22 4.36
N ALA A 52 -6.80 13.75 5.37
CA ALA A 52 -5.58 13.14 5.90
C ALA A 52 -5.85 11.76 6.54
N ILE A 53 -7.00 11.60 7.22
CA ILE A 53 -7.42 10.32 7.79
C ILE A 53 -7.79 9.31 6.70
N SER A 54 -8.55 9.71 5.68
CA SER A 54 -8.90 8.80 4.58
C SER A 54 -7.66 8.38 3.78
N TYR A 55 -6.74 9.31 3.55
CA TYR A 55 -5.45 9.03 2.92
C TYR A 55 -4.61 8.08 3.77
N PHE A 56 -4.49 8.31 5.08
CA PHE A 56 -3.80 7.40 6.01
C PHE A 56 -4.37 5.98 5.94
N LEU A 57 -5.69 5.81 6.05
CA LEU A 57 -6.34 4.50 6.00
C LEU A 57 -6.07 3.78 4.66
N THR A 58 -6.14 4.52 3.55
CA THR A 58 -5.90 3.98 2.21
C THR A 58 -4.47 3.44 2.07
N PHE A 59 -3.47 4.20 2.53
CA PHE A 59 -2.07 3.79 2.42
C PHE A 59 -1.70 2.66 3.39
N VAL A 60 -2.33 2.59 4.56
CA VAL A 60 -2.19 1.44 5.48
C VAL A 60 -2.76 0.17 4.83
N LEU A 61 -3.93 0.26 4.20
CA LEU A 61 -4.52 -0.87 3.47
C LEU A 61 -3.66 -1.29 2.29
N MET A 62 -3.15 -0.34 1.51
CA MET A 62 -2.22 -0.60 0.40
C MET A 62 -0.96 -1.31 0.87
N TYR A 63 -0.35 -0.86 1.97
CA TYR A 63 0.81 -1.53 2.57
C TYR A 63 0.51 -3.00 2.90
N TYR A 64 -0.65 -3.25 3.52
CA TYR A 64 -1.07 -4.61 3.86
C TYR A 64 -1.27 -5.48 2.61
N ILE A 65 -1.91 -4.94 1.57
CA ILE A 65 -2.11 -5.63 0.29
C ILE A 65 -0.77 -5.95 -0.37
N TYR A 66 0.17 -5.00 -0.43
CA TYR A 66 1.49 -5.23 -1.03
C TYR A 66 2.29 -6.29 -0.25
N ARG A 67 2.19 -6.29 1.07
CA ARG A 67 2.81 -7.34 1.91
C ARG A 67 2.20 -8.71 1.65
N LEU A 68 0.88 -8.81 1.48
CA LEU A 68 0.21 -10.06 1.11
C LEU A 68 0.68 -10.56 -0.25
N HIS A 69 0.69 -9.69 -1.26
CA HIS A 69 1.17 -10.04 -2.61
C HIS A 69 2.61 -10.50 -2.59
N TYR A 70 3.48 -9.81 -1.85
CA TYR A 70 4.86 -10.23 -1.66
C TYR A 70 4.94 -11.64 -1.02
N SER A 71 4.17 -11.91 0.04
CA SER A 71 4.19 -13.22 0.71
C SER A 71 3.66 -14.36 -0.17
N VAL A 72 2.63 -14.10 -0.97
CA VAL A 72 2.07 -15.08 -1.92
C VAL A 72 3.07 -15.36 -3.03
N CYS A 73 3.68 -14.31 -3.59
CA CYS A 73 4.70 -14.42 -4.62
C CYS A 73 5.88 -15.27 -4.12
N LEU A 74 6.39 -14.99 -2.92
CA LEU A 74 7.49 -15.75 -2.32
C LEU A 74 7.09 -17.20 -1.98
N GLY A 75 5.84 -17.43 -1.58
CA GLY A 75 5.28 -18.76 -1.31
C GLY A 75 5.08 -19.61 -2.57
N ALA A 76 4.79 -19.00 -3.73
CA ALA A 76 4.69 -19.71 -5.00
C ALA A 76 6.04 -20.16 -5.57
N TYR A 77 7.14 -19.54 -5.13
CA TYR A 77 8.51 -19.89 -5.52
C TYR A 77 9.24 -20.80 -4.53
N LYS A 78 8.52 -21.31 -3.53
CA LYS A 78 9.04 -22.17 -2.47
C LYS A 78 8.63 -23.61 -2.73
#